data_AF-A0A496ZPV6-F1
#
_entry.id   AF-A0A496ZPV6-F1
#
_cell.length_a   1.000
_cell.length_b   1.000
_cell.length_c   1.000
_cell.angle_alpha   90.00
_cell.angle_beta   90.00
_cell.angle_gamma   90.00
#
_symmetry.space_group_name_H-M   'P 1'
#
loop_
_entity.id
_entity.type
_entity.pdbx_description
1 polymer ?
#
loop_
_entity_poly.entity_id
_entity_poly.type
_entity_poly.pdbx_seq_one_letter_code
_entity_poly.pdbx_strand_id
1 'polypeptide(L)'
;MKLPYYPGCTLKANAAHFEDSAQAALEKLDCQLEEMKDWVCCGTVFSMTSDDLMLQLSSIRNLLRAEKQDLKELVTLCSMCYNTLKQSKKFVEGDLDNLEKVNNFMYM
;
A
#
# COMPACT_ATOMS: atom_id res chain seq x y z
N MET A 1 4.59 20.90 -0.90
CA MET A 1 4.52 19.81 0.10
C MET A 1 4.82 18.48 -0.58
N LYS A 2 5.67 17.64 0.01
CA LYS A 2 5.95 16.30 -0.52
C LYS A 2 5.05 15.28 0.17
N LEU A 3 4.40 14.43 -0.62
CA LEU A 3 3.45 13.42 -0.18
C LEU A 3 4.02 12.04 -0.50
N PRO A 4 4.30 11.20 0.51
CA PRO A 4 4.74 9.83 0.26
C PRO A 4 3.71 9.07 -0.55
N TYR A 5 4.15 8.34 -1.57
CA TYR A 5 3.28 7.82 -2.61
C TYR A 5 3.53 6.33 -2.86
N TYR A 6 2.44 5.56 -2.84
CA TYR A 6 2.39 4.16 -3.25
C TYR A 6 1.63 4.06 -4.60
N PRO A 7 2.31 3.77 -5.71
CA PRO A 7 1.70 3.79 -7.04
C PRO A 7 0.85 2.57 -7.36
N GLY A 8 1.23 1.41 -6.81
CA GLY A 8 0.66 0.12 -7.20
C GLY A 8 1.05 -0.30 -8.62
N CYS A 9 0.68 -1.53 -8.97
CA CYS A 9 1.13 -2.17 -10.22
C CYS A 9 0.49 -1.57 -11.48
N THR A 10 -0.82 -1.29 -11.46
CA THR A 10 -1.55 -0.87 -12.67
C THR A 10 -1.09 0.48 -13.20
N LEU A 11 -0.82 1.45 -12.32
CA LEU A 11 -0.36 2.78 -12.74
C LEU A 11 1.01 2.71 -13.41
N LYS A 12 1.91 1.86 -12.90
CA LYS A 12 3.24 1.68 -13.48
C LYS A 12 3.26 0.84 -14.75
N ALA A 13 2.28 -0.04 -14.95
CA ALA A 13 2.25 -0.94 -16.11
C ALA A 13 1.37 -0.42 -17.26
N ASN A 14 0.10 -0.10 -16.97
CA ASN A 14 -0.94 0.08 -17.99
C ASN A 14 -1.61 1.45 -17.94
N ALA A 15 -1.41 2.22 -16.88
CA ALA A 15 -2.12 3.47 -16.63
C ALA A 15 -1.18 4.63 -16.24
N ALA A 16 -0.01 4.72 -16.88
CA ALA A 16 0.98 5.77 -16.60
C ALA A 16 0.38 7.18 -16.76
N HIS A 17 -0.47 7.40 -17.76
CA HIS A 17 -1.17 8.68 -17.98
C HIS A 17 -2.04 9.12 -16.79
N PHE A 18 -2.54 8.17 -15.99
CA PHE A 18 -3.30 8.51 -14.79
C PHE A 18 -2.39 9.06 -13.69
N GLU A 19 -1.18 8.50 -13.54
CA GLU A 19 -0.16 9.06 -12.65
C GLU A 19 0.30 10.45 -13.12
N ASP A 20 0.56 10.62 -14.43
CA ASP A 20 0.99 11.88 -15.02
C ASP A 20 -0.03 13.01 -14.76
N SER A 21 -1.32 12.73 -15.04
CA SER A 21 -2.39 13.70 -14.82
C SER A 21 -2.60 14.03 -13.34
N ALA A 22 -2.44 13.06 -12.45
CA ALA A 22 -2.52 13.29 -11.01
C ALA A 22 -1.34 14.13 -10.50
N GLN A 23 -0.11 13.89 -10.99
CA GLN A 23 1.05 14.74 -10.66
C GLN A 23 0.83 16.17 -11.15
N ALA A 24 0.42 16.36 -12.41
CA ALA A 24 0.15 17.67 -12.98
C ALA A 24 -0.94 18.44 -12.19
N ALA A 25 -1.97 17.74 -11.70
CA ALA A 25 -2.99 18.34 -10.85
C ALA A 25 -2.45 18.74 -9.47
N LEU A 26 -1.64 17.87 -8.84
CA LEU A 26 -1.04 18.14 -7.52
C LEU A 26 0.00 19.26 -7.57
N GLU A 27 0.74 19.41 -8.67
CA GLU A 27 1.66 20.53 -8.87
C GLU A 27 0.95 21.89 -8.78
N LYS A 28 -0.29 21.99 -9.29
CA LYS A 28 -1.11 23.20 -9.16
C LYS A 28 -1.56 23.50 -7.74
N LEU A 29 -1.49 22.50 -6.85
CA LEU A 29 -1.77 22.61 -5.43
C LEU A 29 -0.48 22.68 -4.60
N ASP A 30 0.66 23.00 -5.24
CA ASP A 30 1.99 23.01 -4.62
C ASP A 30 2.33 21.69 -3.91
N CYS A 31 1.83 20.56 -4.41
CA CYS A 31 2.05 19.22 -3.88
C CYS A 31 2.85 18.36 -4.88
N GLN A 32 3.71 17.49 -4.35
CA GLN A 32 4.50 16.55 -5.16
C GLN A 32 4.40 15.14 -4.58
N LEU A 33 4.15 14.14 -5.43
CA LEU A 33 4.17 12.73 -5.03
C LEU A 33 5.61 12.23 -4.98
N GLU A 34 6.00 11.67 -3.83
CA GLU A 34 7.31 11.06 -3.62
C GLU A 34 7.14 9.54 -3.49
N GLU A 35 7.48 8.81 -4.56
CA GLU A 35 7.32 7.36 -4.62
C GLU A 35 8.18 6.65 -3.57
N MET A 36 7.55 5.78 -2.77
CA MET A 36 8.27 4.95 -1.80
C MET A 36 9.16 3.91 -2.51
N LYS A 37 10.28 3.55 -1.90
CA LYS A 37 11.20 2.55 -2.47
C LYS A 37 10.71 1.12 -2.24
N ASP A 38 11.09 0.24 -3.16
CA ASP A 38 10.91 -1.21 -3.07
C ASP A 38 9.48 -1.65 -2.76
N TRP A 39 8.45 -0.95 -3.24
CA TRP A 39 7.08 -1.42 -3.10
C TRP A 39 6.83 -2.66 -3.97
N VAL A 40 5.81 -3.45 -3.62
CA VAL A 40 5.30 -4.58 -4.42
C VAL A 40 3.82 -4.41 -4.68
N CYS A 41 3.26 -5.16 -5.63
CA CYS A 41 1.80 -5.19 -5.84
C CYS A 41 1.05 -5.40 -4.51
N CYS A 42 -0.06 -4.68 -4.32
CA CYS A 42 -0.88 -4.75 -3.09
C CYS A 42 -1.51 -6.14 -2.90
N GLY A 43 -1.56 -6.95 -3.95
CA GLY A 43 -2.09 -8.31 -3.89
C GLY A 43 -3.61 -8.35 -3.77
N THR A 44 -4.32 -7.29 -4.25
CA THR A 44 -5.78 -7.27 -4.27
C THR A 44 -6.31 -8.53 -4.94
N VAL A 45 -7.08 -9.29 -4.17
CA VAL A 45 -7.88 -10.42 -4.63
C VAL A 45 -9.22 -10.38 -3.91
N PHE A 46 -10.26 -10.89 -4.55
CA PHE A 46 -11.56 -11.03 -3.91
C PHE A 46 -11.52 -12.28 -3.03
N SER A 47 -11.39 -12.07 -1.72
CA SER A 47 -11.54 -13.15 -0.75
C SER A 47 -12.99 -13.30 -0.32
N MET A 48 -13.43 -14.55 -0.17
CA MET A 48 -14.73 -14.90 0.41
C MET A 48 -14.62 -15.24 1.91
N THR A 49 -13.41 -15.27 2.47
CA THR A 49 -13.09 -15.72 3.83
C THR A 49 -12.48 -14.58 4.63
N SER A 50 -12.79 -14.52 5.93
CA SER A 50 -12.35 -13.43 6.81
C SER A 50 -10.96 -13.66 7.41
N ASP A 51 -10.44 -14.88 7.34
CA ASP A 51 -9.24 -15.36 8.03
C ASP A 51 -8.04 -15.59 7.07
N ASP A 52 -8.06 -14.96 5.89
CA ASP A 52 -7.03 -15.12 4.87
C ASP A 52 -5.73 -14.35 5.15
N LEU A 53 -4.95 -14.85 6.11
CA LEU A 53 -3.65 -14.30 6.51
C LEU A 53 -2.70 -14.10 5.30
N MET A 54 -2.58 -15.13 4.45
CA MET A 54 -1.63 -15.13 3.33
C MET A 54 -1.89 -14.01 2.33
N LEU A 55 -3.16 -13.66 2.12
CA LEU A 55 -3.55 -12.61 1.18
C LEU A 55 -3.21 -11.21 1.71
N GLN A 56 -3.03 -11.05 3.02
CA GLN A 56 -2.64 -9.78 3.62
C GLN A 56 -1.14 -9.49 3.49
N LEU A 57 -0.30 -10.53 3.31
CA LEU A 57 1.16 -10.41 3.40
C LEU A 57 1.76 -9.39 2.43
N SER A 58 1.26 -9.33 1.18
CA SER A 58 1.76 -8.38 0.18
C SER A 58 1.49 -6.93 0.57
N SER A 59 0.29 -6.65 1.06
CA SER A 59 -0.07 -5.31 1.53
C SER A 59 0.67 -4.94 2.82
N ILE A 60 0.79 -5.87 3.78
CA ILE A 60 1.56 -5.66 5.01
C ILE A 60 3.03 -5.40 4.70
N ARG A 61 3.61 -6.10 3.72
CA ARG A 61 4.99 -5.85 3.27
C ARG A 61 5.20 -4.39 2.85
N ASN A 62 4.25 -3.82 2.11
CA ASN A 62 4.33 -2.41 1.72
C ASN A 62 4.22 -1.49 2.93
N LEU A 63 3.31 -1.76 3.88
CA LEU A 63 3.16 -0.98 5.11
C LEU A 63 4.44 -1.00 5.95
N LEU A 64 5.05 -2.18 6.15
CA LEU A 64 6.33 -2.32 6.86
C LEU A 64 7.48 -1.62 6.14
N ARG A 65 7.49 -1.63 4.80
CA ARG A 65 8.50 -0.90 4.01
C ARG A 65 8.32 0.60 4.08
N ALA A 66 7.09 1.08 4.16
CA ALA A 66 6.80 2.49 4.39
C ALA A 66 7.25 2.91 5.80
N GLU A 67 6.95 2.10 6.82
CA GLU A 67 7.42 2.32 8.20
C GLU A 67 8.95 2.35 8.29
N LYS A 68 9.66 1.41 7.64
CA LYS A 68 11.13 1.39 7.57
C LYS A 68 11.73 2.61 6.86
N GLN A 69 10.95 3.30 6.04
CA GLN A 69 11.33 4.54 5.36
C GLN A 69 10.87 5.79 6.12
N ASP A 70 10.37 5.65 7.36
CA ASP A 70 9.80 6.72 8.20
C ASP A 70 8.59 7.43 7.55
N LEU A 71 7.85 6.70 6.69
CA LEU A 71 6.66 7.21 6.02
C LEU A 71 5.43 6.85 6.86
N LYS A 72 4.89 7.85 7.58
CA LYS A 72 3.73 7.69 8.47
C LYS A 72 2.39 7.63 7.73
N GLU A 73 2.36 8.17 6.52
CA GLU A 73 1.18 8.25 5.67
C GLU A 73 1.58 7.91 4.24
N LEU A 74 0.63 7.39 3.47
CA LEU A 74 0.81 7.07 2.06
C LEU A 74 -0.39 7.57 1.27
N VAL A 75 -0.11 8.21 0.15
CA VAL A 75 -1.09 8.52 -0.90
C VAL A 75 -1.06 7.37 -1.91
N THR A 76 -2.23 6.99 -2.42
CA THR A 76 -2.34 6.10 -3.57
C THR A 76 -3.51 6.55 -4.44
N LEU A 77 -3.35 6.45 -5.75
CA LEU A 77 -4.35 6.86 -6.73
C LEU A 77 -5.31 5.73 -7.09
N CYS A 78 -4.97 4.48 -6.75
CA CYS A 78 -5.80 3.31 -7.02
C CYS A 78 -6.70 3.01 -5.81
N SER A 79 -8.02 3.07 -6.02
CA SER A 79 -9.03 2.78 -4.98
C SER A 79 -8.92 1.35 -4.42
N MET A 80 -8.59 0.39 -5.27
CA MET A 80 -8.36 -1.01 -4.85
C MET A 80 -7.13 -1.12 -3.96
N CYS A 81 -6.02 -0.47 -4.35
CA CYS A 81 -4.81 -0.42 -3.53
C CYS A 81 -5.08 0.20 -2.16
N TYR A 82 -5.76 1.35 -2.13
CA TYR A 82 -6.15 2.02 -0.88
C TYR A 82 -6.96 1.09 0.02
N ASN A 83 -8.01 0.48 -0.55
CA ASN A 83 -8.89 -0.39 0.21
C ASN A 83 -8.15 -1.63 0.75
N THR A 84 -7.36 -2.31 -0.08
CA THR A 84 -6.61 -3.51 0.35
C THR A 84 -5.57 -3.16 1.41
N LEU A 85 -4.76 -2.11 1.23
CA LEU A 85 -3.79 -1.69 2.25
C LEU A 85 -4.46 -1.35 3.59
N LYS A 86 -5.58 -0.62 3.54
CA LYS A 86 -6.33 -0.24 4.74
C LYS A 86 -6.98 -1.43 5.44
N GLN A 87 -7.51 -2.39 4.69
CA GLN A 87 -8.06 -3.62 5.23
C GLN A 87 -6.96 -4.50 5.86
N SER A 88 -5.83 -4.68 5.19
CA SER A 88 -4.70 -5.45 5.72
C SER A 88 -4.14 -4.84 7.01
N LYS A 89 -4.04 -3.51 7.07
CA LYS A 89 -3.68 -2.81 8.31
C LYS A 89 -4.66 -3.13 9.44
N LYS A 90 -5.97 -2.98 9.18
CA LYS A 90 -7.01 -3.28 10.17
C LYS A 90 -7.00 -4.75 10.60
N PHE A 91 -6.71 -5.67 9.69
CA PHE A 91 -6.66 -7.11 9.97
C PHE A 91 -5.57 -7.46 11.00
N VAL A 92 -4.38 -6.86 10.90
CA VAL A 92 -3.29 -7.11 11.84
C VAL A 92 -3.41 -6.30 13.14
N GLU A 93 -3.96 -5.08 13.08
CA GLU A 93 -4.17 -4.26 14.28
C GLU A 93 -5.35 -4.76 15.13
N GLY A 94 -6.30 -5.48 14.52
CA GLY A 94 -7.50 -5.97 15.18
C GLY A 94 -7.33 -7.29 15.94
N ASP A 95 -6.23 -8.02 15.73
CA ASP A 95 -6.02 -9.36 16.28
C ASP A 95 -4.51 -9.64 16.48
N LEU A 96 -4.11 -9.85 17.73
CA LEU A 96 -2.72 -10.12 18.11
C LEU A 96 -2.20 -11.44 17.52
N ASP A 97 -3.05 -12.45 17.38
CA ASP A 97 -2.66 -13.74 16.80
C ASP A 97 -2.31 -13.57 15.32
N ASN A 98 -3.05 -12.70 14.61
CA ASN A 98 -2.75 -12.38 13.21
C ASN A 98 -1.44 -11.61 13.08
N LEU A 99 -1.19 -10.64 13.97
CA LEU A 99 0.07 -9.90 14.01
C LEU A 99 1.26 -10.84 14.25
N GLU A 100 1.16 -11.75 15.21
CA GLU A 100 2.20 -12.73 15.52
C GLU A 100 2.48 -13.64 14.31
N LYS A 101 1.45 -14.21 13.69
CA LYS A 101 1.60 -15.07 12.51
C LYS A 101 2.25 -14.32 11.34
N VAL A 102 1.83 -13.09 11.07
CA VAL A 102 2.44 -12.24 10.03
C VAL A 102 3.92 -12.00 10.33
N ASN A 103 4.27 -11.68 11.57
CA ASN A 103 5.67 -11.47 11.95
C ASN A 103 6.51 -12.72 11.72
N ASN A 104 5.98 -13.91 12.05
CA ASN A 104 6.65 -15.18 11.76
C ASN A 104 6.86 -15.37 10.25
N PHE A 105 5.87 -15.09 9.40
CA PHE A 105 6.05 -15.21 7.93
C PHE A 105 7.03 -14.18 7.34
N MET A 106 7.17 -13.01 7.96
CA MET A 106 7.91 -11.88 7.40
C MET A 106 9.33 -11.74 7.93
N TYR A 107 9.62 -12.31 9.11
CA TYR A 107 10.88 -12.15 9.83
C TYR A 107 11.49 -13.47 10.33
N MET A 108 10.99 -14.63 9.89
CA MET A 108 11.72 -15.90 10.02
C MET A 108 13.07 -15.86 9.30
#